data_AF-A0A3M2LYM5-F1
#
_entry.id   AF-A0A3M2LYM5-F1
#
_cell.length_a   1.000
_cell.length_b   1.000
_cell.length_c   1.000
_cell.angle_alpha   90.00
_cell.angle_beta   90.00
_cell.angle_gamma   90.00
#
_symmetry.space_group_name_H-M   'P 1'
#
loop_
_entity.id
_entity.type
_entity.pdbx_description
1 polymer ?
#
loop_
_entity_poly.entity_id
_entity_poly.type
_entity_poly.pdbx_seq_one_letter_code
_entity_poly.pdbx_strand_id
1 'polypeptide(L)'
;MSLDTSQTNESSIPKTLLLDDEEELLVELAEAVRGLGERATVQQRIGGPPVLLAVGVTGHLNEVIRAGRREDGSVVAYWSWGDELPDDIDQAAAAVRRVVNPQGG
;
A
#
# COMPACT_ATOMS: atom_id res chain seq x y z
N MET A 1 -8.32 -0.19 -53.12
CA MET A 1 -8.58 -0.73 -51.78
C MET A 1 -7.25 -1.00 -51.13
N SER A 2 -6.95 -0.30 -50.03
CA SER A 2 -6.12 -0.74 -48.90
C SER A 2 -6.06 0.45 -47.94
N LEU A 3 -6.80 0.34 -46.84
CA LEU A 3 -6.71 1.25 -45.71
C LEU A 3 -5.52 0.78 -44.88
N ASP A 4 -4.48 1.61 -44.80
CA ASP A 4 -3.42 1.45 -43.82
C ASP A 4 -3.90 2.08 -42.51
N THR A 5 -4.29 1.25 -41.55
CA THR A 5 -4.55 1.68 -40.19
C THR A 5 -3.65 0.88 -39.27
N SER A 6 -2.38 1.29 -39.22
CA SER A 6 -1.49 0.95 -38.11
C SER A 6 -1.88 1.79 -36.89
N GLN A 7 -2.91 1.36 -36.16
CA GLN A 7 -3.17 1.84 -34.79
C GLN A 7 -2.32 1.01 -33.83
N THR A 8 -1.23 1.61 -33.35
CA THR A 8 -0.46 1.12 -32.22
C THR A 8 -1.34 1.21 -30.97
N ASN A 9 -1.83 0.07 -30.50
CA ASN A 9 -2.61 -0.04 -29.27
C ASN A 9 -1.75 0.42 -28.07
N GLU A 10 -2.18 1.48 -27.40
CA GLU A 10 -1.64 1.91 -26.13
C GLU A 10 -1.86 0.85 -25.05
N SER A 11 -0.75 0.46 -24.43
CA SER A 11 -0.57 -0.01 -23.06
C SER A 11 -1.81 -0.54 -22.33
N SER A 12 -2.16 -1.81 -22.58
CA SER A 12 -2.98 -2.60 -21.66
C SER A 12 -2.04 -3.35 -20.71
N ILE A 13 -1.53 -2.69 -19.67
CA ILE A 13 -0.89 -3.42 -18.57
C ILE A 13 -2.00 -4.31 -17.94
N PRO A 14 -1.81 -5.64 -17.86
CA PRO A 14 -2.78 -6.52 -17.24
C PRO A 14 -3.04 -6.11 -15.79
N LYS A 15 -4.31 -6.03 -15.38
CA LYS A 15 -4.73 -5.75 -13.99
C LYS A 15 -4.05 -6.63 -12.94
N THR A 16 -3.62 -7.83 -13.33
CA THR A 16 -2.89 -8.77 -12.47
C THR A 16 -1.51 -8.25 -12.08
N LEU A 17 -0.72 -7.75 -13.04
CA LEU A 17 0.60 -7.15 -12.77
C LEU A 17 0.49 -5.84 -11.96
N LEU A 18 -0.63 -5.12 -12.08
CA LEU A 18 -0.83 -3.87 -11.35
C LEU A 18 -1.07 -4.07 -9.85
N LEU A 19 -1.66 -5.20 -9.46
CA LEU A 19 -1.90 -5.55 -8.06
C LEU A 19 -0.65 -6.14 -7.39
N ASP A 20 0.25 -6.76 -8.17
CA ASP A 20 1.49 -7.35 -7.66
C ASP A 20 2.39 -6.27 -7.02
N ASP A 21 2.58 -5.11 -7.68
CA ASP A 21 3.38 -4.01 -7.11
C ASP A 21 2.72 -3.38 -5.86
N GLU A 22 1.38 -3.28 -5.86
CA GLU A 22 0.62 -2.75 -4.72
C GLU A 22 0.74 -3.69 -3.51
N GLU A 23 0.67 -5.00 -3.73
CA GLU A 23 0.91 -6.00 -2.69
C GLU A 23 2.37 -5.98 -2.21
N GLU A 24 3.34 -5.87 -3.12
CA GLU A 24 4.76 -5.78 -2.80
C GLU A 24 5.06 -4.59 -1.90
N LEU A 25 4.52 -3.41 -2.21
CA LEU A 25 4.62 -2.22 -1.36
C LEU A 25 4.07 -2.48 0.05
N LEU A 26 2.90 -3.13 0.15
CA LEU A 26 2.28 -3.45 1.43
C LEU A 26 3.09 -4.47 2.23
N VAL A 27 3.74 -5.43 1.56
CA VAL A 27 4.63 -6.42 2.19
C VAL A 27 5.87 -5.74 2.74
N GLU A 28 6.53 -4.89 1.96
CA GLU A 28 7.72 -4.15 2.37
C GLU A 28 7.41 -3.25 3.58
N LEU A 29 6.32 -2.49 3.50
CA LEU A 29 5.87 -1.66 4.62
C LEU A 29 5.52 -2.51 5.86
N ALA A 30 4.91 -3.69 5.68
CA ALA A 30 4.62 -4.59 6.79
C ALA A 30 5.90 -5.09 7.47
N GLU A 31 6.95 -5.38 6.70
CA GLU A 31 8.25 -5.79 7.25
C GLU A 31 8.91 -4.66 8.04
N ALA A 32 8.91 -3.45 7.50
CA ALA A 32 9.44 -2.27 8.20
C ALA A 32 8.68 -2.00 9.51
N VAL A 33 7.35 -2.03 9.50
CA VAL A 33 6.52 -1.87 10.72
C VAL A 33 6.82 -2.97 11.76
N ARG A 34 7.00 -4.22 11.31
CA ARG A 34 7.43 -5.33 12.18
C ARG A 34 8.84 -5.12 12.74
N GLY A 35 9.76 -4.56 11.95
CA GLY A 35 11.10 -4.18 12.37
C GLY A 35 11.11 -3.15 13.50
N LEU A 36 10.07 -2.32 13.59
CA LEU A 36 9.88 -1.37 14.70
C LEU A 36 9.22 -1.97 15.95
N GLY A 37 8.94 -3.28 15.94
CA GLY A 37 8.37 -4.02 17.07
C GLY A 37 6.84 -4.11 17.07
N GLU A 38 6.18 -3.65 16.01
CA GLU A 38 4.71 -3.70 15.90
C GLU A 38 4.22 -4.98 15.20
N ARG A 39 2.91 -5.23 15.28
CA ARG A 39 2.28 -6.32 14.50
C ARG A 39 1.80 -5.77 13.19
N ALA A 40 2.13 -6.43 12.08
CA ALA A 40 1.69 -6.02 10.75
C ALA A 40 1.39 -7.26 9.91
N THR A 41 0.28 -7.25 9.16
CA THR A 41 -0.13 -8.38 8.31
C THR A 41 -0.83 -7.88 7.06
N VAL A 42 -0.36 -8.29 5.89
CA VAL A 42 -1.07 -8.09 4.63
C VAL A 42 -2.22 -9.07 4.55
N GLN A 43 -3.42 -8.57 4.26
CA GLN A 43 -4.66 -9.33 4.20
C GLN A 43 -5.26 -9.24 2.81
N GLN A 44 -5.47 -10.40 2.18
CA GLN A 44 -6.29 -10.47 0.98
C GLN A 44 -7.77 -10.26 1.35
N ARG A 45 -8.44 -9.33 0.67
CA ARG A 45 -9.89 -9.13 0.79
C ARG A 45 -10.61 -9.91 -0.30
N ILE A 46 -11.71 -10.58 0.05
CA ILE A 46 -12.56 -11.24 -0.95
C ILE A 46 -13.13 -10.17 -1.89
N GLY A 47 -12.75 -10.23 -3.17
CA GLY A 47 -13.23 -9.31 -4.20
C GLY A 47 -12.64 -7.89 -4.13
N GLY A 48 -11.57 -7.66 -3.37
CA GLY A 48 -10.93 -6.36 -3.24
C GLY A 48 -9.39 -6.43 -3.23
N PRO A 49 -8.71 -5.28 -3.32
CA PRO A 49 -7.25 -5.22 -3.24
C PRO A 49 -6.76 -5.65 -1.85
N PRO A 50 -5.50 -6.13 -1.75
CA PRO A 50 -4.89 -6.40 -0.46
C PRO A 50 -4.80 -5.13 0.38
N VAL A 51 -4.79 -5.31 1.70
CA VAL A 51 -4.60 -4.23 2.67
C VAL A 51 -3.59 -4.65 3.73
N LEU A 52 -2.86 -3.69 4.29
CA LEU A 52 -2.02 -3.93 5.45
C LEU A 52 -2.79 -3.58 6.73
N LEU A 53 -2.97 -4.56 7.62
CA LEU A 53 -3.42 -4.33 8.98
C LEU A 53 -2.20 -4.17 9.90
N ALA A 54 -1.99 -2.97 10.44
CA ALA A 54 -1.02 -2.69 11.47
C ALA A 54 -1.72 -2.64 12.85
N VAL A 55 -1.12 -3.23 13.87
CA VAL A 55 -1.64 -3.26 15.24
C VAL A 55 -0.51 -2.94 16.21
N GLY A 56 -0.74 -1.92 17.03
CA GLY A 56 0.18 -1.51 18.07
C GLY A 56 0.27 -2.57 19.16
N VAL A 57 1.49 -2.99 19.50
CA VAL A 57 1.69 -4.00 20.56
C VAL A 57 1.35 -3.44 21.95
N THR A 58 1.57 -2.14 22.19
CA THR A 58 1.34 -1.51 23.49
C THR A 58 0.06 -0.70 23.57
N GLY A 59 -0.35 -0.07 22.47
CA GLY A 59 -1.42 0.94 22.41
C GLY A 59 -2.81 0.37 22.11
N HIS A 60 -2.93 -0.93 21.78
CA HIS A 60 -4.17 -1.60 21.37
C HIS A 60 -4.89 -0.98 20.15
N LEU A 61 -4.34 0.07 19.54
CA LEU A 61 -4.87 0.67 18.33
C LEU A 61 -4.43 -0.14 17.11
N ASN A 62 -5.24 -0.07 16.07
CA ASN A 62 -4.94 -0.67 14.78
C ASN A 62 -5.25 0.31 13.66
N GLU A 63 -4.54 0.14 12.55
CA GLU A 63 -4.72 0.94 11.35
C GLU A 63 -4.76 0.04 10.11
N VAL A 64 -5.53 0.45 9.10
CA VAL A 64 -5.63 -0.26 7.83
C VAL A 64 -5.04 0.62 6.73
N ILE A 65 -3.92 0.17 6.17
CA ILE A 65 -3.24 0.83 5.07
C ILE A 65 -3.64 0.17 3.76
N ARG A 66 -3.90 0.99 2.75
CA ARG A 66 -4.22 0.56 1.38
C ARG A 66 -3.07 0.96 0.47
N ALA A 67 -2.81 0.18 -0.57
CA ALA A 67 -2.01 0.65 -1.68
C ALA A 67 -2.92 1.12 -2.83
N GLY A 68 -2.38 1.96 -3.68
CA GLY A 68 -3.02 2.40 -4.91
C GLY A 68 -1.98 3.07 -5.81
N ARG A 69 -2.45 3.76 -6.84
CA ARG A 69 -1.58 4.46 -7.78
C ARG A 69 -1.95 5.92 -7.95
N ARG A 70 -0.93 6.76 -8.11
CA ARG A 70 -1.08 8.14 -8.57
C ARG A 70 -1.36 8.17 -10.08
N GLU A 71 -1.71 9.35 -10.59
CA GLU A 71 -1.97 9.56 -12.03
C GLU A 71 -0.75 9.27 -12.91
N ASP A 72 0.46 9.42 -12.37
CA ASP A 72 1.72 9.09 -13.05
C ASP A 72 2.06 7.59 -13.06
N GLY A 73 1.23 6.76 -12.42
CA GLY A 73 1.39 5.31 -12.34
C GLY A 73 2.24 4.82 -11.16
N SER A 74 2.83 5.73 -10.36
CA SER A 74 3.57 5.37 -9.15
C SER A 74 2.67 4.72 -8.11
N VAL A 75 3.16 3.64 -7.50
CA VAL A 75 2.46 2.95 -6.41
C VAL A 75 2.72 3.69 -5.11
N VAL A 76 1.68 3.90 -4.32
CA VAL A 76 1.76 4.62 -3.05
C VAL A 76 0.80 4.05 -2.02
N ALA A 77 1.14 4.20 -0.75
CA ALA A 77 0.33 3.77 0.37
C ALA A 77 -0.55 4.92 0.91
N TYR A 78 -1.75 4.58 1.35
CA TYR A 78 -2.73 5.51 1.90
C TYR A 78 -3.22 5.06 3.26
N TRP A 79 -3.44 6.02 4.15
CA TRP A 79 -4.18 5.83 5.39
C TRP A 79 -5.63 5.41 5.12
N SER A 80 -6.29 4.80 6.10
CA SER A 80 -7.71 4.45 5.96
C SER A 80 -8.62 5.67 5.77
N TRP A 81 -8.19 6.85 6.23
CA TRP A 81 -8.88 8.14 6.04
C TRP A 81 -8.53 8.85 4.71
N GLY A 82 -7.65 8.27 3.88
CA GLY A 82 -7.43 8.70 2.49
C GLY A 82 -6.20 9.59 2.27
N ASP A 83 -5.52 10.05 3.32
CA ASP A 83 -4.25 10.76 3.14
C ASP A 83 -3.15 9.80 2.68
N GLU A 84 -2.16 10.35 1.99
CA GLU A 84 -1.01 9.62 1.51
C GLU A 84 0.04 9.42 2.62
N LEU A 85 0.70 8.26 2.62
CA LEU A 85 1.89 8.01 3.43
C LEU A 85 3.15 8.56 2.74
N PRO A 86 4.23 8.83 3.49
CA PRO A 86 5.53 9.11 2.90
C PRO A 86 5.97 8.05 1.89
N ASP A 87 6.63 8.44 0.80
CA ASP A 87 7.17 7.52 -0.21
C ASP A 87 8.30 6.64 0.33
N ASP A 88 9.06 7.14 1.31
CA ASP A 88 10.13 6.41 1.97
C ASP A 88 9.55 5.42 2.98
N ILE A 89 9.86 4.13 2.81
CA ILE A 89 9.29 3.03 3.60
C ILE A 89 9.58 3.18 5.10
N ASP A 90 10.79 3.60 5.46
CA ASP A 90 11.17 3.78 6.86
C ASP A 90 10.39 4.93 7.50
N GLN A 91 10.20 6.05 6.77
CA GLN A 91 9.36 7.16 7.21
C GLN A 91 7.88 6.77 7.31
N ALA A 92 7.37 6.01 6.35
CA ALA A 92 6.00 5.49 6.37
C ALA A 92 5.78 4.56 7.57
N ALA A 93 6.68 3.61 7.80
CA ALA A 93 6.62 2.71 8.96
C ALA A 93 6.69 3.47 10.29
N ALA A 94 7.55 4.48 10.40
CA ALA A 94 7.63 5.34 11.56
C ALA A 94 6.33 6.13 11.80
N ALA A 95 5.67 6.60 10.73
CA ALA A 95 4.38 7.25 10.82
C ALA A 95 3.30 6.27 11.31
N VAL A 96 3.24 5.06 10.73
CA VAL A 96 2.28 4.01 11.14
C VAL A 96 2.46 3.68 12.62
N ARG A 97 3.71 3.48 13.07
CA ARG A 97 4.00 3.21 14.49
C ARG A 97 3.48 4.29 15.42
N ARG A 98 3.63 5.58 15.07
CA ARG A 98 3.13 6.69 15.90
C ARG A 98 1.61 6.68 16.03
N VAL A 99 0.90 6.23 14.98
CA VAL A 99 -0.57 6.13 14.98
C VAL A 99 -1.03 4.94 15.83
N VAL A 100 -0.43 3.76 15.65
CA VAL A 100 -0.88 2.55 16.36
C VAL A 100 -0.36 2.45 17.79
N ASN A 101 0.74 3.14 18.12
CA ASN A 101 1.34 3.27 19.44
C ASN A 101 1.74 4.73 19.73
N PRO A 102 0.77 5.62 20.02
CA PRO A 102 1.08 6.98 20.42
C PRO A 102 1.80 6.98 21.78
N GLN A 103 2.98 7.59 21.85
CA GLN A 103 3.68 7.76 23.13
C GLN A 103 2.97 8.85 23.94
N GLY A 104 2.11 8.45 24.89
CA GLY A 104 1.43 9.40 25.78
C GLY A 104 0.10 8.93 26.41
N GLY A 105 -0.16 7.63 26.49
CA GLY A 105 -1.31 7.07 27.19
C GLY A 105 -1.06 6.85 28.68
#